data_AF-A0A8T0NUP3-F1
#
_entry.id   AF-A0A8T0NUP3-F1
#
_cell.length_a   1.000
_cell.length_b   1.000
_cell.length_c   1.000
_cell.angle_alpha   90.00
_cell.angle_beta   90.00
_cell.angle_gamma   90.00
#
_symmetry.space_group_name_H-M   'P 1'
#
loop_
_entity.id
_entity.type
_entity.pdbx_description
1 polymer ?
#
loop_
_entity_poly.entity_id
_entity_poly.type
_entity_poly.pdbx_seq_one_letter_code
_entity_poly.pdbx_strand_id
1 'polypeptide(L)'
;MALRDGFPDYIEEMDKMFAGFVADGSTSYAPGQRSVQDITSDDAEDEEEQEPDDQHVAIPVSVGSKRTSSSRSTHSLRSTASSPHKKVKSPAVRAMCEKIGGLTAAIGDGREYFNDTLRLHAAQRQAAEQAAIQAAERKRKEEEEQVDLIISLAKECRLH
;
A
#
# COMPACT_ATOMS: atom_id res chain seq x y z
N MET A 1 -19.42 -20.46 14.07
CA MET A 1 -19.64 -19.61 12.88
C MET A 1 -18.63 -20.04 11.84
N ALA A 2 -19.09 -20.56 10.69
CA ALA A 2 -18.20 -20.90 9.59
C ALA A 2 -18.00 -19.65 8.72
N LEU A 3 -16.78 -19.35 8.29
CA LEU A 3 -16.56 -18.36 7.24
C LEU A 3 -17.16 -18.93 5.95
N ARG A 4 -18.02 -18.15 5.28
CA ARG A 4 -18.49 -18.52 3.94
C ARG A 4 -17.28 -18.44 3.02
N ASP A 5 -17.03 -19.53 2.31
CA ASP A 5 -15.99 -19.60 1.30
C ASP A 5 -16.48 -18.86 0.04
N GLY A 6 -15.72 -17.87 -0.42
CA GLY A 6 -16.09 -17.05 -1.57
C GLY A 6 -15.77 -15.56 -1.42
N PHE A 7 -15.71 -14.87 -2.56
CA PHE A 7 -15.59 -13.42 -2.57
C PHE A 7 -16.87 -12.76 -2.04
N PRO A 8 -16.75 -11.61 -1.35
CA PRO A 8 -17.93 -10.89 -0.89
C PRO A 8 -18.82 -10.43 -2.05
N ASP A 9 -20.13 -10.36 -1.82
CA ASP A 9 -21.12 -9.95 -2.83
C ASP A 9 -20.83 -8.57 -3.45
N TYR A 10 -20.08 -7.71 -2.75
CA TYR A 10 -19.69 -6.36 -3.16
C TYR A 10 -18.39 -6.29 -3.99
N ILE A 11 -17.79 -7.42 -4.37
CA ILE A 11 -16.49 -7.44 -5.08
C ILE A 11 -16.55 -6.72 -6.44
N GLU A 12 -17.67 -6.84 -7.15
CA GLU A 12 -17.87 -6.15 -8.44
C GLU A 12 -18.01 -4.63 -8.28
N GLU A 13 -18.54 -4.18 -7.14
CA GLU A 13 -18.66 -2.76 -6.82
C GLU A 13 -17.29 -2.15 -6.49
N MET A 14 -16.45 -2.91 -5.79
CA MET A 14 -15.05 -2.55 -5.56
C MET A 14 -14.29 -2.42 -6.88
N ASP A 15 -14.46 -3.37 -7.81
CA ASP A 15 -13.80 -3.35 -9.13
C ASP A 15 -14.15 -2.07 -9.92
N LYS A 16 -15.41 -1.61 -9.83
CA LYS A 16 -15.86 -0.34 -10.44
C LYS A 16 -15.28 0.89 -9.76
N MET A 17 -15.24 0.92 -8.42
CA MET A 17 -14.71 2.08 -7.67
C MET A 17 -13.20 2.25 -7.83
N PHE A 18 -12.46 1.16 -8.01
CA PHE A 18 -11.00 1.18 -8.19
C PHE A 18 -10.56 1.09 -9.66
N ALA A 19 -11.50 1.07 -10.61
CA ALA A 19 -11.19 1.12 -12.03
C ALA A 19 -10.41 2.40 -12.37
N GLY A 20 -9.17 2.24 -12.83
CA GLY A 20 -8.28 3.37 -13.15
C GLY A 20 -7.51 3.94 -11.96
N PHE A 21 -7.73 3.44 -10.75
CA PHE A 21 -6.91 3.77 -9.59
C PHE A 21 -5.79 2.74 -9.42
N VAL A 22 -4.54 3.15 -9.62
CA VAL A 22 -3.37 2.30 -9.34
C VAL A 22 -2.75 2.73 -8.03
N ALA A 23 -2.81 1.87 -7.02
CA ALA A 23 -2.03 2.04 -5.80
C ALA A 23 -0.57 1.67 -6.10
N ASP A 24 0.25 2.64 -6.54
CA ASP A 24 1.66 2.38 -6.88
C ASP A 24 2.53 2.09 -5.64
N GLY A 25 2.09 2.57 -4.47
CA GLY A 25 2.82 2.42 -3.22
C GLY A 25 3.82 3.56 -2.93
N SER A 26 3.93 4.58 -3.78
CA SER A 26 4.72 5.80 -3.56
C SER A 26 4.39 6.53 -2.25
N THR A 27 3.15 6.45 -1.79
CA THR A 27 2.68 7.03 -0.51
C THR A 27 2.63 6.01 0.63
N SER A 28 3.04 4.76 0.39
CA SER A 28 2.99 3.72 1.42
C SER A 28 4.07 3.92 2.47
N TYR A 29 3.68 3.86 3.74
CA TYR A 29 4.63 3.93 4.85
C TYR A 29 5.26 2.56 5.10
N ALA A 30 6.57 2.45 4.92
CA ALA A 30 7.34 1.26 5.25
C ALA A 30 8.14 1.46 6.56
N PRO A 31 7.80 0.76 7.65
CA PRO A 31 8.53 0.86 8.92
C PRO A 31 10.01 0.53 8.74
N GLY A 32 10.89 1.50 9.02
CA GLY A 32 12.35 1.36 8.86
C GLY A 32 12.94 2.12 7.67
N GLN A 33 12.13 2.65 6.75
CA GLN A 33 12.61 3.64 5.78
C GLN A 33 12.83 4.99 6.46
N ARG A 34 14.08 5.48 6.43
CA ARG A 34 14.44 6.85 6.80
C ARG A 34 14.33 7.75 5.59
N SER A 35 13.12 8.02 5.12
CA SER A 35 12.88 9.17 4.26
C SER A 35 11.85 10.03 4.95
N VAL A 36 12.33 11.08 5.61
CA VAL A 36 11.49 12.19 6.05
C VAL A 36 10.97 12.81 4.76
N GLN A 37 9.72 12.53 4.40
CA GLN A 37 9.04 13.35 3.41
C GLN A 37 8.75 14.66 4.14
N ASP A 38 9.55 15.69 3.84
CA ASP A 38 9.23 17.05 4.25
C ASP A 38 7.91 17.41 3.59
N ILE A 39 6.86 17.50 4.41
CA ILE A 39 5.58 18.06 4.01
C ILE A 39 5.85 19.56 3.89
N THR A 40 6.29 20.01 2.72
CA THR A 40 6.28 21.45 2.40
C THR A 40 4.82 21.87 2.40
N SER A 41 4.38 22.48 3.49
CA SER A 41 3.12 23.22 3.52
C SER A 41 3.30 24.45 2.64
N ASP A 42 3.06 24.28 1.35
CA ASP A 42 2.82 25.38 0.41
C ASP A 42 1.37 25.27 -0.03
N ASP A 43 0.48 25.66 0.87
CA ASP A 43 -0.90 26.02 0.59
C ASP A 43 -1.24 27.18 1.53
N ALA A 44 -0.69 28.33 1.19
CA ALA A 44 -0.95 29.60 1.85
C ALA A 44 -1.88 30.41 0.96
N GLU A 45 -3.18 30.14 0.99
CA GLU A 45 -4.25 31.10 0.63
C GLU A 45 -5.59 30.56 1.20
N ASP A 46 -5.86 30.75 2.51
CA ASP A 46 -7.24 31.05 2.91
C ASP A 46 -7.28 31.87 4.20
N GLU A 47 -8.06 32.93 4.12
CA GLU A 47 -8.17 34.05 5.04
C GLU A 47 -9.02 33.68 6.28
N GLU A 48 -8.65 34.29 7.41
CA GLU A 48 -9.53 34.70 8.51
C GLU A 48 -10.27 33.62 9.33
N GLU A 49 -9.80 33.39 10.56
CA GLU A 49 -10.37 34.05 11.75
C GLU A 49 -9.55 33.72 13.01
N GLN A 50 -9.15 34.78 13.70
CA GLN A 50 -8.40 34.74 14.95
C GLN A 50 -9.33 34.45 16.13
N GLU A 51 -9.00 33.46 16.95
CA GLU A 51 -9.23 33.55 18.40
C GLU A 51 -8.10 32.82 19.15
N PRO A 52 -7.31 33.50 20.00
CA PRO A 52 -6.34 32.86 20.87
C PRO A 52 -6.98 32.68 22.25
N ASP A 53 -7.35 31.46 22.64
CA ASP A 53 -7.58 31.17 24.06
C ASP A 53 -6.40 30.40 24.65
N ASP A 54 -5.83 31.06 25.66
CA ASP A 54 -4.61 30.76 26.35
C ASP A 54 -4.74 29.50 27.21
N GLN A 55 -4.61 28.32 26.61
CA GLN A 55 -4.23 27.15 27.40
C GLN A 55 -2.71 27.03 27.41
N HIS A 56 -2.08 27.85 28.26
CA HIS A 56 -0.72 27.66 28.74
C HIS A 56 -0.57 26.22 29.28
N VAL A 57 -0.21 25.27 28.41
CA VAL A 57 0.28 23.96 28.82
C VAL A 57 1.64 24.23 29.46
N ALA A 58 1.65 24.31 30.79
CA ALA A 58 2.85 24.46 31.58
C ALA A 58 3.77 23.25 31.33
N ILE A 59 4.69 23.39 30.38
CA ILE A 59 5.81 22.47 30.23
C ILE A 59 6.63 22.58 31.52
N PRO A 60 6.91 21.49 32.25
CA PRO A 60 7.78 21.55 33.41
C PRO A 60 9.19 21.92 32.94
N VAL A 61 9.54 23.19 33.08
CA VAL A 61 10.92 23.68 32.94
C VAL A 61 11.73 23.08 34.09
N SER A 62 12.59 22.11 33.74
CA SER A 62 13.54 21.53 34.69
C SER A 62 14.53 22.62 35.11
N VAL A 63 14.40 23.12 36.34
CA VAL A 63 15.42 23.96 36.94
C VAL A 63 16.67 23.12 37.17
N GLY A 64 17.61 23.20 36.23
CA GLY A 64 18.93 22.61 36.36
C GLY A 64 19.56 23.05 37.69
N SER A 65 19.87 22.07 38.54
CA SER A 65 20.47 22.29 39.85
C SER A 65 21.75 23.12 39.70
N LYS A 66 21.73 24.34 40.24
CA LYS A 66 22.88 25.25 40.26
C LYS A 66 23.98 24.59 41.10
N ARG A 67 25.08 24.24 40.43
CA ARG A 67 26.32 23.73 40.99
C ARG A 67 26.79 24.64 42.14
N THR A 68 26.70 24.18 43.38
CA THR A 68 27.43 24.82 44.48
C THR A 68 28.85 24.30 44.47
N SER A 69 29.75 25.15 43.99
CA SER A 69 31.19 25.05 44.18
C SER A 69 31.47 24.99 45.69
N SER A 70 32.06 23.91 46.19
CA SER A 70 32.84 23.94 47.43
C SER A 70 33.82 22.77 47.44
N SER A 71 35.07 23.15 47.62
CA SER A 71 36.27 22.35 47.53
C SER A 71 36.39 21.30 48.64
N ARG A 72 37.19 20.26 48.34
CA ARG A 72 37.89 19.36 49.28
C ARG A 72 37.03 18.36 50.06
N SER A 73 36.92 17.15 49.51
CA SER A 73 37.09 15.95 50.33
C SER A 73 37.70 14.82 49.50
N THR A 74 38.88 14.40 49.94
CA THR A 74 39.64 13.26 49.46
C THR A 74 39.02 11.97 49.97
N HIS A 75 38.34 11.22 49.11
CA HIS A 75 38.37 9.76 49.22
C HIS A 75 38.20 9.13 47.84
N SER A 76 39.20 8.35 47.47
CA SER A 76 39.16 7.43 46.35
C SER A 76 38.00 6.45 46.56
N LEU A 77 36.96 6.60 45.76
CA LEU A 77 36.13 5.49 45.31
C LEU A 77 36.21 5.52 43.80
N ARG A 78 37.28 4.94 43.25
CA ARG A 78 37.34 4.53 41.85
C ARG A 78 36.15 3.61 41.61
N SER A 79 35.03 4.19 41.20
CA SER A 79 33.90 3.45 40.66
C SER A 79 34.36 2.88 39.32
N THR A 80 34.96 1.70 39.35
CA THR A 80 35.03 0.81 38.19
C THR A 80 33.66 0.13 38.02
N ALA A 81 32.59 0.90 38.08
CA ALA A 81 31.30 0.45 37.60
C ALA A 81 31.33 0.69 36.09
N SER A 82 31.92 -0.26 35.36
CA SER A 82 31.56 -0.42 33.95
C SER A 82 30.06 -0.69 33.96
N SER A 83 29.26 0.34 33.67
CA SER A 83 27.83 0.17 33.42
C SER A 83 27.72 -0.97 32.41
N PRO A 84 26.84 -1.98 32.62
CA PRO A 84 26.60 -3.00 31.62
C PRO A 84 26.36 -2.29 30.29
N HIS A 85 27.22 -2.60 29.31
CA HIS A 85 27.14 -1.96 27.99
C HIS A 85 25.70 -2.12 27.49
N LYS A 86 25.02 -1.01 27.18
CA LYS A 86 23.64 -0.99 26.61
C LYS A 86 23.53 -1.70 25.23
N LYS A 87 24.58 -2.39 24.78
CA LYS A 87 24.65 -3.08 23.48
C LYS A 87 23.86 -4.40 23.46
N VAL A 88 23.49 -4.93 24.63
CA VAL A 88 22.71 -6.16 24.72
C VAL A 88 21.23 -5.81 24.72
N LYS A 89 20.55 -6.07 23.60
CA LYS A 89 19.09 -5.97 23.48
C LYS A 89 18.44 -6.71 24.64
N SER A 90 17.48 -6.08 25.32
CA SER A 90 16.78 -6.72 26.45
C SER A 90 16.07 -8.00 25.98
N PRO A 91 15.85 -8.98 26.86
CA PRO A 91 15.11 -10.20 26.51
C PRO A 91 13.75 -9.91 25.85
N ALA A 92 13.04 -8.89 26.35
CA ALA A 92 11.78 -8.43 25.77
C ALA A 92 11.93 -7.90 24.33
N VAL A 93 12.97 -7.10 24.06
CA VAL A 93 13.24 -6.57 22.71
C VAL A 93 13.59 -7.70 21.74
N ARG A 94 14.34 -8.71 22.18
CA ARG A 94 14.65 -9.88 21.33
C ARG A 94 13.39 -10.67 20.98
N ALA A 95 12.56 -11.00 21.97
CA ALA A 95 11.30 -11.71 21.75
C ALA A 95 10.35 -10.93 20.81
N MET A 96 10.33 -9.60 20.92
CA MET A 96 9.56 -8.75 20.00
C MET A 96 10.10 -8.82 18.58
N CYS A 97 11.42 -8.68 18.37
CA CYS A 97 12.02 -8.76 17.04
C CYS A 97 11.78 -10.12 16.37
N GLU A 98 11.84 -11.21 17.13
CA GLU A 98 11.55 -12.56 16.62
C GLU A 98 10.10 -12.69 16.17
N LYS A 99 9.14 -12.20 16.98
CA LYS A 99 7.71 -12.22 16.63
C LYS A 99 7.41 -11.35 15.40
N ILE A 100 8.01 -10.17 15.31
CA ILE A 100 7.83 -9.28 14.16
C ILE A 100 8.40 -9.92 12.89
N GLY A 101 9.60 -10.51 12.98
CA GLY A 101 10.21 -11.21 11.85
C GLY A 101 9.33 -12.33 11.30
N GLY A 102 8.75 -13.15 12.20
CA GLY A 102 7.80 -14.20 11.82
C GLY A 102 6.52 -13.67 11.19
N LEU A 103 5.96 -12.57 11.72
CA LEU A 103 4.76 -11.93 11.16
C LEU A 103 5.02 -11.37 9.76
N THR A 104 6.14 -10.67 9.56
CA THR A 104 6.49 -10.09 8.25
C THR A 104 6.68 -11.18 7.19
N ALA A 105 7.29 -12.31 7.54
CA ALA A 105 7.43 -13.44 6.64
C ALA A 105 6.06 -14.04 6.25
N ALA A 106 5.18 -14.26 7.23
CA ALA A 106 3.84 -14.79 6.97
C ALA A 106 2.97 -13.86 6.11
N ILE A 107 3.11 -12.53 6.29
CA ILE A 107 2.44 -11.53 5.45
C ILE A 107 3.00 -11.55 4.02
N GLY A 108 4.32 -11.73 3.87
CA GLY A 108 4.98 -11.85 2.57
C GLY A 108 4.47 -13.05 1.77
N ASP A 109 4.42 -14.23 2.38
CA ASP A 109 3.98 -15.46 1.72
C ASP A 109 2.51 -15.38 1.25
N GLY A 110 1.63 -14.78 2.06
CA GLY A 110 0.23 -14.57 1.69
C GLY A 110 0.05 -13.57 0.54
N ARG A 111 0.95 -12.59 0.42
CA ARG A 111 0.91 -11.57 -0.64
C ARG A 111 1.22 -12.16 -2.02
N GLU A 112 2.21 -13.05 -2.13
CA GLU A 112 2.57 -13.67 -3.41
C GLU A 112 1.42 -14.53 -3.96
N TYR A 113 0.84 -15.39 -3.13
CA TYR A 113 -0.30 -16.23 -3.53
C TYR A 113 -1.51 -15.40 -4.00
N PHE A 114 -1.81 -14.30 -3.30
CA PHE A 114 -2.88 -13.39 -3.68
C PHE A 114 -2.60 -12.70 -5.03
N ASN A 115 -1.36 -12.24 -5.25
CA ASN A 115 -0.98 -11.61 -6.51
C ASN A 115 -1.02 -12.59 -7.69
N ASP A 116 -0.60 -13.85 -7.50
CA ASP A 116 -0.68 -14.88 -8.54
C ASP A 116 -2.13 -15.20 -8.92
N THR A 117 -3.02 -15.28 -7.91
CA THR A 117 -4.45 -15.49 -8.14
C THR A 117 -5.06 -14.34 -8.95
N LEU A 118 -4.71 -13.09 -8.62
CA LEU A 118 -5.15 -11.92 -9.37
C LEU A 118 -4.66 -11.94 -10.82
N ARG A 119 -3.39 -12.30 -11.04
CA ARG A 119 -2.82 -12.41 -12.40
C ARG A 119 -3.53 -13.46 -13.23
N LEU A 120 -3.85 -14.62 -12.63
CA LEU A 120 -4.58 -15.68 -13.31
C LEU A 120 -5.97 -15.22 -13.75
N HIS A 121 -6.71 -14.56 -12.86
CA HIS A 121 -8.03 -14.02 -13.16
C HIS A 121 -7.99 -12.94 -14.26
N ALA A 122 -7.01 -12.03 -14.20
CA ALA A 122 -6.82 -11.01 -15.24
C ALA A 122 -6.54 -11.64 -16.61
N ALA A 123 -5.69 -12.67 -16.67
CA ALA A 123 -5.40 -13.39 -17.91
C ALA A 123 -6.64 -14.10 -18.46
N GLN A 124 -7.48 -14.69 -17.59
CA GLN A 124 -8.72 -15.33 -17.99
C GLN A 124 -9.73 -14.33 -18.57
N ARG A 125 -9.88 -13.15 -17.97
CA ARG A 125 -10.72 -12.06 -18.51
C ARG A 125 -10.23 -11.62 -19.90
N GLN A 126 -8.93 -11.38 -20.06
CA GLN A 126 -8.36 -10.99 -21.34
C GLN A 126 -8.56 -12.07 -22.42
N ALA A 127 -8.38 -13.35 -22.08
CA ALA A 127 -8.60 -14.45 -23.00
C ALA A 127 -10.08 -14.56 -23.42
N ALA A 128 -11.01 -14.38 -22.47
CA ALA A 128 -12.45 -14.39 -22.76
C ALA A 128 -12.86 -13.20 -23.66
N GLU A 129 -12.32 -12.02 -23.39
CA GLU A 129 -12.55 -10.82 -24.19
C GLU A 129 -12.02 -10.98 -25.62
N GLN A 130 -10.78 -11.46 -25.78
CA GLN A 130 -10.20 -11.75 -27.09
C GLN A 130 -10.99 -12.83 -27.84
N ALA A 131 -11.45 -13.88 -27.15
CA ALA A 131 -12.28 -14.91 -27.75
C ALA A 131 -13.64 -14.35 -28.22
N ALA A 132 -14.26 -13.46 -27.44
CA ALA A 132 -15.49 -12.78 -27.82
C ALA A 132 -15.30 -11.88 -29.04
N ILE A 133 -14.21 -11.11 -29.08
CA ILE A 133 -13.85 -10.26 -30.23
C ILE A 133 -13.65 -11.13 -31.48
N GLN A 134 -12.85 -12.20 -31.39
CA GLN A 134 -12.62 -13.10 -32.53
C GLN A 134 -13.91 -13.79 -33.00
N ALA A 135 -14.80 -14.16 -32.07
CA ALA A 135 -16.09 -14.75 -32.44
C ALA A 135 -16.99 -13.74 -33.17
N ALA A 136 -16.99 -12.47 -32.75
CA ALA A 136 -17.71 -11.40 -33.42
C ALA A 136 -17.13 -11.11 -34.82
N GLU A 137 -15.80 -11.08 -34.96
CA GLU A 137 -15.14 -10.90 -36.25
C GLU A 137 -15.41 -12.06 -37.22
N ARG A 138 -15.45 -13.32 -36.74
CA ARG A 138 -15.82 -14.47 -37.58
C ARG A 138 -17.23 -14.35 -38.11
N LYS A 139 -18.21 -14.04 -37.24
CA LYS A 139 -19.60 -13.83 -37.66
C LYS A 139 -19.70 -12.70 -38.68
N ARG A 140 -19.00 -11.59 -38.47
CA ARG A 140 -18.97 -10.48 -39.42
C ARG A 140 -18.41 -10.90 -40.78
N LYS A 141 -17.33 -11.68 -40.82
CA LYS A 141 -16.77 -12.21 -42.09
C LYS A 141 -17.74 -13.15 -42.80
N GLU A 142 -18.39 -14.05 -42.06
CA GLU A 142 -19.42 -14.94 -42.62
C GLU A 142 -20.59 -14.14 -43.24
N GLU A 143 -21.02 -13.06 -42.59
CA GLU A 143 -22.04 -12.15 -43.12
C GLU A 143 -21.55 -11.40 -44.38
N GLU A 144 -20.31 -10.90 -44.37
CA GLU A 144 -19.69 -10.24 -45.53
C GLU A 144 -19.59 -11.20 -46.73
N GLU A 145 -19.18 -12.44 -46.52
CA GLU A 145 -19.13 -13.49 -47.56
C GLU A 145 -20.51 -13.80 -48.14
N GLN A 146 -21.56 -13.83 -47.30
CA GLN A 146 -22.93 -14.01 -47.79
C GLN A 146 -23.40 -12.84 -48.66
N VAL A 147 -23.07 -11.61 -48.27
CA VAL A 147 -23.41 -10.42 -49.05
C VAL A 147 -22.71 -10.46 -50.41
N ASP A 148 -21.42 -10.81 -50.46
CA ASP A 148 -20.65 -10.94 -51.70
C ASP A 148 -21.20 -12.03 -52.63
N LEU A 149 -21.65 -13.15 -52.06
CA LEU A 149 -22.32 -14.20 -52.82
C LEU A 149 -23.62 -13.70 -53.46
N ILE A 150 -24.46 -12.98 -52.71
CA ILE A 150 -25.72 -12.41 -53.22
C ILE A 150 -25.45 -11.39 -54.33
N ILE A 151 -24.45 -10.51 -54.15
CA ILE A 151 -24.04 -9.54 -55.16
C ILE A 151 -23.58 -10.24 -56.45
N SER A 152 -22.81 -11.32 -56.32
CA SER A 152 -22.33 -12.09 -57.47
C SER A 152 -23.46 -12.76 -58.22
N LEU A 153 -24.39 -13.42 -57.51
CA LEU A 153 -25.58 -14.03 -58.10
C LEU A 153 -26.45 -13.00 -58.84
N ALA A 154 -26.65 -11.82 -58.25
CA ALA A 154 -27.44 -10.75 -58.86
C ALA A 154 -26.82 -10.21 -60.16
N LYS A 155 -25.48 -10.20 -60.26
CA LYS A 155 -24.78 -9.85 -61.50
C LYS A 155 -25.01 -10.90 -62.59
N GLU A 156 -24.97 -12.18 -62.24
CA GLU A 156 -25.24 -13.28 -63.17
C GLU A 156 -26.69 -13.27 -63.68
N CYS A 157 -27.68 -13.00 -62.83
CA CYS A 157 -29.08 -12.93 -63.24
C CYS A 157 -29.42 -11.72 -64.14
N ARG A 158 -28.62 -10.64 -64.13
CA ARG A 158 -28.82 -9.47 -65.00
C ARG A 158 -28.17 -9.60 -66.38
N LEU A 159 -27.44 -10.69 -66.63
CA LEU A 159 -26.79 -10.99 -67.91
C LEU A 159 -27.65 -11.86 -68.85
N HIS A 160 -28.88 -12.19 -68.46
CA HIS A 160 -29.93 -12.80 -69.30
C HIS A 160 -31.08 -11.83 -69.54
#